data_AF-A0A246JF56-F1
#
_entry.id   AF-A0A246JF56-F1
#
_cell.length_a   1.000
_cell.length_b   1.000
_cell.length_c   1.000
_cell.angle_alpha   90.00
_cell.angle_beta   90.00
_cell.angle_gamma   90.00
#
_symmetry.space_group_name_H-M   'P 1'
#
loop_
_entity.id
_entity.type
_entity.pdbx_description
1 polymer ?
#
loop_
_entity_poly.entity_id
_entity_poly.type
_entity_poly.pdbx_seq_one_letter_code
_entity_poly.pdbx_strand_id
1 'polypeptide(L)' 'MADPENLPASAEGHRVDEATGTRTVGHEWDGIEELNTPLPRWWLWTFYICIAWAVVYAALYPACLLYTSRCV' A
#
# COMPACT_ATOMS: atom_id res chain seq x y z
N MET A 1 44.21 1.25 4.87
CA MET A 1 43.53 2.42 5.43
C MET A 1 43.03 3.21 4.24
N ALA A 2 41.82 2.92 3.76
CA ALA A 2 41.30 3.45 2.50
C ALA A 2 40.89 4.92 2.70
N ASP A 3 41.25 5.76 1.74
CA ASP A 3 40.96 7.19 1.75
C ASP A 3 39.47 7.43 1.50
N PRO A 4 38.78 8.22 2.34
CA PRO A 4 37.33 8.47 2.22
C PRO A 4 36.94 9.33 1.00
N GLU A 5 37.92 9.84 0.24
CA GLU A 5 37.70 10.72 -0.91
C GLU A 5 37.60 9.98 -2.26
N ASN A 6 37.85 8.66 -2.29
CA ASN A 6 37.77 7.85 -3.50
C ASN A 6 36.79 6.67 -3.33
N LEU A 7 35.56 7.00 -2.94
CA LEU A 7 34.43 6.06 -2.90
C LEU A 7 33.58 6.25 -4.17
N PRO A 8 33.17 5.17 -4.86
CA PRO A 8 32.24 5.31 -5.96
C PRO A 8 30.96 5.97 -5.42
N ALA A 9 30.39 6.90 -6.18
CA ALA A 9 29.22 7.71 -5.81
C ALA A 9 27.94 6.89 -5.46
N SER A 10 28.01 5.56 -5.52
CA SER A 10 26.97 4.65 -5.06
C SER A 10 26.82 4.56 -3.54
N ALA A 11 27.62 5.29 -2.75
CA ALA A 11 27.55 5.28 -1.28
C ALA A 11 26.73 6.44 -0.65
N GLU A 12 26.19 7.38 -1.45
CA GLU A 12 25.59 8.63 -0.96
C GLU A 12 24.09 8.76 -1.32
N GLY A 13 23.22 8.67 -0.31
CA GLY A 13 22.00 9.46 -0.17
C GLY A 13 20.78 9.13 -1.05
N HIS A 14 19.63 8.89 -0.39
CA HIS A 14 18.26 8.83 -0.94
C HIS A 14 18.10 9.43 -2.35
N ARG A 15 18.06 8.56 -3.37
CA ARG A 15 17.80 8.95 -4.75
C ARG A 15 16.34 9.41 -4.88
N VAL A 16 16.14 10.64 -5.33
CA VAL A 16 14.81 11.17 -5.64
C VAL A 16 14.54 10.85 -7.10
N ASP A 17 13.41 10.20 -7.38
CA ASP A 17 13.02 9.89 -8.76
C ASP A 17 12.75 11.19 -9.53
N GLU A 18 13.44 11.41 -10.66
CA GLU A 18 13.32 12.65 -11.45
C GLU A 18 11.93 12.80 -12.09
N ALA A 19 11.28 11.68 -12.44
CA ALA A 19 9.98 11.69 -13.10
C ALA A 19 8.82 12.01 -12.13
N THR A 20 8.93 11.57 -10.87
CA THR A 20 7.85 11.68 -9.87
C THR A 20 8.20 12.62 -8.71
N GLY A 21 9.44 13.08 -8.61
CA GLY A 21 9.94 13.94 -7.54
C GLY A 21 9.82 13.32 -6.14
N THR A 22 9.61 12.01 -6.05
CA THR A 22 9.26 11.32 -4.81
C THR A 22 10.48 10.57 -4.27
N ARG A 23 10.64 10.59 -2.94
CA ARG A 23 11.73 9.90 -2.25
C ARG A 23 11.50 8.39 -2.29
N THR A 24 12.53 7.63 -2.62
CA THR A 24 12.51 6.17 -2.48
C THR A 24 12.70 5.77 -1.01
N VAL A 25 12.29 4.57 -0.59
CA VAL A 25 12.34 4.13 0.82
C VAL A 25 13.70 3.55 1.24
N GLY A 26 14.71 3.58 0.38
CA GLY A 26 16.08 3.12 0.68
C GLY A 26 16.30 1.61 0.59
N HIS A 27 15.28 0.84 0.17
CA HIS A 27 15.41 -0.57 -0.19
C HIS A 27 15.44 -0.71 -1.72
N GLU A 28 16.50 -1.35 -2.21
CA GLU A 28 16.68 -1.72 -3.62
C GLU A 28 16.46 -3.23 -3.77
N TRP A 29 15.61 -3.61 -4.73
CA TRP A 29 15.39 -4.99 -5.13
C TRP A 29 15.72 -5.14 -6.61
N ASP A 30 16.86 -5.76 -6.94
CA ASP A 30 17.24 -6.06 -8.33
C ASP A 30 17.17 -4.82 -9.26
N GLY A 31 17.69 -3.68 -8.80
CA GLY A 31 17.67 -2.40 -9.53
C GLY A 31 16.33 -1.63 -9.48
N ILE A 32 15.29 -2.17 -8.83
CA ILE A 32 14.00 -1.50 -8.61
C ILE A 32 13.98 -0.92 -7.20
N GLU A 33 13.66 0.38 -7.10
CA GLU A 33 13.48 1.07 -5.82
C GLU A 33 12.00 1.35 -5.54
N GLU A 34 11.60 1.20 -4.28
CA GLU A 34 10.22 1.46 -3.85
C GLU A 34 9.96 2.96 -3.65
N LEU A 35 8.95 3.48 -4.36
CA LEU A 35 8.56 4.89 -4.32
C LEU A 35 7.55 5.17 -3.19
N ASN A 36 7.85 6.15 -2.33
CA ASN A 36 6.96 6.51 -1.22
C ASN A 36 5.92 7.58 -1.64
N THR A 37 4.97 7.19 -2.49
CA THR A 37 3.81 8.04 -2.84
C THR A 37 2.60 7.71 -1.96
N PRO A 38 1.82 8.71 -1.51
CA PRO A 38 0.56 8.44 -0.84
C PRO A 38 -0.42 7.75 -1.81
N LEU A 39 -1.20 6.80 -1.29
CA LEU A 39 -2.22 6.10 -2.06
C LEU A 39 -3.21 7.09 -2.72
N PRO A 40 -3.66 6.85 -3.96
CA PRO A 40 -4.63 7.71 -4.63
C PRO A 40 -5.94 7.82 -3.84
N ARG A 41 -6.45 9.05 -3.65
CA ARG A 41 -7.69 9.27 -2.89
C ARG A 41 -8.91 8.53 -3.47
N TRP A 42 -9.02 8.46 -4.79
CA TRP A 42 -10.12 7.74 -5.46
C TRP A 42 -10.10 6.23 -5.14
N TRP A 43 -8.91 5.65 -4.98
CA TRP A 43 -8.76 4.24 -4.63
C TRP A 43 -9.31 3.95 -3.23
N LEU A 44 -9.03 4.83 -2.26
CA LEU A 44 -9.58 4.71 -0.91
C LEU A 44 -11.11 4.75 -0.90
N TRP A 45 -11.71 5.67 -1.68
CA TRP A 45 -13.17 5.72 -1.82
C TRP A 45 -13.74 4.42 -2.37
N THR A 46 -13.13 3.85 -3.42
CA THR A 46 -13.58 2.56 -3.97
C THR A 46 -13.44 1.43 -2.95
N PHE A 47 -12.35 1.39 -2.18
CA PHE A 47 -12.14 0.41 -1.11
C PHE A 47 -13.24 0.52 -0.02
N TYR A 48 -13.55 1.74 0.43
CA TYR A 48 -14.63 1.96 1.40
C TYR A 48 -16.02 1.60 0.86
N ILE A 49 -16.28 1.84 -0.43
CA ILE A 49 -17.54 1.42 -1.07
C ILE A 49 -17.67 -0.10 -1.07
N CYS A 50 -16.61 -0.85 -1.36
CA CYS A 50 -16.64 -2.31 -1.31
C CYS A 50 -16.93 -2.82 0.11
N ILE A 51 -16.35 -2.20 1.14
CA ILE A 51 -16.64 -2.54 2.55
C ILE A 51 -18.10 -2.25 2.89
N ALA A 52 -18.59 -1.06 2.55
CA ALA A 52 -19.98 -0.69 2.80
C ALA A 52 -20.94 -1.66 2.08
N TRP A 53 -20.63 -2.04 0.84
CA TRP A 53 -21.41 -3.01 0.08
C TRP A 53 -21.39 -4.40 0.73
N ALA A 54 -20.24 -4.87 1.22
CA ALA A 54 -20.14 -6.14 1.93
C ALA A 54 -21.01 -6.16 3.20
N VAL A 55 -21.01 -5.06 3.97
CA VAL A 55 -21.84 -4.92 5.17
C VAL A 55 -23.33 -4.89 4.82
N VAL A 56 -23.73 -4.11 3.81
CA VAL A 56 -25.12 -4.06 3.33
C VAL A 56 -25.57 -5.43 2.83
N TYR A 57 -24.75 -6.12 2.06
CA TYR A 57 -25.05 -7.45 1.54
C TYR A 57 -25.18 -8.48 2.67
N ALA A 58 -24.28 -8.44 3.66
CA ALA A 58 -24.34 -9.31 4.84
C ALA A 58 -25.60 -9.06 5.70
N ALA A 59 -26.09 -7.82 5.74
CA ALA A 59 -27.33 -7.47 6.45
C ALA A 59 -28.59 -7.90 5.68
N LEU A 60 -28.61 -7.75 4.34
CA LEU A 60 -29.75 -8.10 3.49
C LEU A 60 -29.89 -9.60 3.25
N TYR A 61 -28.77 -10.30 3.12
CA TYR A 61 -28.72 -11.75 2.95
C TYR A 61 -27.95 -12.38 4.10
N PRO A 62 -28.55 -12.43 5.31
CA PRO A 62 -27.92 -13.07 6.46
C PRO A 62 -27.81 -14.57 6.17
N ALA A 63 -26.62 -15.03 5.78
CA ALA A 63 -26.35 -16.40 5.35
C ALA A 63 -26.30 -17.44 6.48
N CYS A 64 -27.16 -17.29 7.51
CA CYS A 64 -27.41 -18.18 8.66
C CYS A 64 -26.59 -17.90 9.94
N LEU A 65 -27.32 -17.61 11.04
CA LEU A 65 -27.20 -18.25 12.39
C LEU A 65 -27.85 -17.49 13.57
N LEU A 66 -28.49 -16.31 13.41
CA LEU A 66 -29.06 -15.59 14.58
C LEU A 66 -30.56 -15.23 14.53
N TYR A 67 -31.26 -15.39 13.39
CA TYR A 67 -32.68 -15.01 13.31
C TYR A 67 -33.68 -16.18 13.22
N THR A 68 -33.22 -17.43 13.05
CA THR A 68 -34.15 -18.58 12.98
C THR A 68 -34.13 -19.40 14.26
N SER A 69 -34.64 -18.82 15.36
CA SER A 69 -34.88 -19.54 16.62
C SER A 69 -36.15 -20.42 16.59
N ARG A 70 -36.78 -20.64 15.42
CA ARG A 70 -37.99 -21.46 15.27
C ARG A 70 -38.11 -22.07 13.88
N CYS A 71 -37.43 -23.17 13.64
CA CYS A 71 -37.80 -24.20 12.66
C CYS A 71 -36.92 -25.45 12.89
N VAL A 72 -37.21 -26.18 13.96
CA VAL A 72 -36.98 -27.64 14.12
C VAL A 72 -38.27 -28.21 14.68
#